data_AF-T1K116-F1
#
_entry.id   AF-T1K116-F1
#
_cell.length_a   1.000
_cell.length_b   1.000
_cell.length_c   1.000
_cell.angle_alpha   90.00
_cell.angle_beta   90.00
_cell.angle_gamma   90.00
#
_symmetry.space_group_name_H-M   'P 1'
#
loop_
_entity.id
_entity.type
_entity.pdbx_description
1 polymer ?
#
loop_
_entity_poly.entity_id
_entity_poly.type
_entity_poly.pdbx_seq_one_letter_code
_entity_poly.pdbx_strand_id
1 'polypeptide(L)'
;MFHPLFKQFACRMKRLESFESWKRDDICRTELADAGFVYYGKLSVVLCFTYLLTCFFLTFNLPFLPDVDNKVICYQCGCIVNDWFENADPWLIHAQSSPFCFHLYIKSGQAFIDSAREGREPFIEQPVLFAPNADRYTCKICFENEISTVFCPCNHAIACYECSAELTDENCPWFRRKLCDVIRFRFFD
;
A
#
# COMPACT_ATOMS: atom_id res chain seq x y z
N MET A 1 10.92 -2.00 4.39
CA MET A 1 11.40 -0.61 4.37
C MET A 1 10.30 0.24 3.74
N PHE A 2 9.66 1.09 4.53
CA PHE A 2 8.30 1.55 4.24
C PHE A 2 8.32 2.86 3.48
N HIS A 3 8.44 2.72 2.16
CA HIS A 3 8.26 3.81 1.23
C HIS A 3 7.17 3.44 0.23
N PRO A 4 6.24 4.35 -0.10
CA PRO A 4 5.24 4.06 -1.12
C PRO A 4 5.89 3.79 -2.47
N LEU A 5 5.40 2.79 -3.19
CA LEU A 5 5.86 2.50 -4.56
C LEU A 5 5.55 3.67 -5.50
N PHE A 6 4.38 4.30 -5.32
CA PHE A 6 3.94 5.45 -6.11
C PHE A 6 3.85 6.70 -5.23
N LYS A 7 5.00 7.37 -5.03
CA LYS A 7 5.17 8.51 -4.11
C LYS A 7 4.19 9.66 -4.37
N GLN A 8 3.88 9.94 -5.64
CA GLN A 8 2.96 11.00 -6.06
C GLN A 8 1.51 10.78 -5.56
N PHE A 9 1.16 9.53 -5.23
CA PHE A 9 -0.16 9.14 -4.74
C PHE A 9 -0.20 8.91 -3.22
N ALA A 10 0.86 9.28 -2.50
CA ALA A 10 0.83 9.27 -1.04
C ALA A 10 -0.24 10.22 -0.47
N CYS A 11 -0.50 11.34 -1.15
CA CYS A 11 -1.58 12.27 -0.81
C CYS A 11 -2.95 11.67 -1.17
N ARG A 12 -3.88 11.66 -0.21
CA ARG A 12 -5.27 11.20 -0.41
C ARG A 12 -5.96 11.94 -1.55
N MET A 13 -5.79 13.25 -1.64
CA MET A 13 -6.43 14.07 -2.68
C MET A 13 -5.98 13.63 -4.08
N LYS A 14 -4.67 13.39 -4.25
CA LYS A 14 -4.10 12.90 -5.52
C LYS A 14 -4.60 11.51 -5.89
N ARG A 15 -4.88 10.65 -4.91
CA ARG A 15 -5.55 9.37 -5.19
C ARG A 15 -6.98 9.58 -5.66
N LEU A 16 -7.75 10.44 -4.99
CA LEU A 16 -9.13 10.70 -5.35
C LEU A 16 -9.27 11.32 -6.76
N GLU A 17 -8.39 12.26 -7.12
CA GLU A 17 -8.29 12.83 -8.48
C GLU A 17 -8.12 11.74 -9.55
N SER A 18 -7.44 10.64 -9.25
CA SER A 18 -7.27 9.55 -10.24
C SER A 18 -8.59 8.90 -10.66
N PHE A 19 -9.62 8.93 -9.81
CA PHE A 19 -10.93 8.32 -10.05
C PHE A 19 -11.91 9.24 -10.79
N GLU A 20 -11.46 10.34 -11.41
CA GLU A 20 -12.34 11.23 -12.20
C GLU A 20 -13.06 10.52 -13.34
N SER A 21 -12.42 9.53 -13.96
CA SER A 21 -12.97 8.74 -15.07
C SER A 21 -13.45 7.34 -14.65
N TRP A 22 -13.57 7.09 -13.34
CA TRP A 22 -14.08 5.81 -12.81
C TRP A 22 -15.55 5.60 -13.20
N LYS A 23 -15.85 4.42 -13.78
CA LYS A 23 -17.15 4.14 -14.41
C LYS A 23 -18.11 3.28 -13.58
N ARG A 24 -17.68 2.82 -12.39
CA ARG A 24 -18.45 1.90 -11.54
C ARG A 24 -19.02 2.61 -10.33
N ASP A 25 -20.28 2.98 -10.40
CA ASP A 25 -21.00 3.64 -9.30
C ASP A 25 -21.30 2.68 -8.14
N ASP A 26 -21.29 1.37 -8.40
CA ASP A 26 -21.49 0.31 -7.41
C ASP A 26 -20.28 0.11 -6.47
N ILE A 27 -19.15 0.77 -6.76
CA ILE A 27 -17.95 0.74 -5.93
C ILE A 27 -17.53 2.16 -5.60
N CYS A 28 -17.54 2.49 -4.31
CA CYS A 28 -17.32 3.85 -3.86
C CYS A 28 -15.87 4.31 -4.11
N ARG A 29 -15.68 5.30 -4.98
CA ARG A 29 -14.36 5.86 -5.30
C ARG A 29 -13.62 6.47 -4.11
N THR A 30 -14.34 7.00 -3.11
CA THR A 30 -13.72 7.53 -1.90
C THR A 30 -13.15 6.39 -1.05
N GLU A 31 -13.90 5.29 -0.90
CA GLU A 31 -13.42 4.10 -0.20
C GLU A 31 -12.22 3.47 -0.92
N LEU A 32 -12.21 3.43 -2.26
CA LEU A 32 -11.05 2.99 -3.03
C LEU A 32 -9.81 3.84 -2.73
N ALA A 33 -9.94 5.17 -2.79
CA ALA A 33 -8.84 6.08 -2.46
C ALA A 33 -8.39 5.97 -0.99
N ASP A 34 -9.32 5.72 -0.07
CA ASP A 34 -9.05 5.57 1.36
C ASP A 34 -8.36 4.24 1.69
N ALA A 35 -8.71 3.16 1.00
CA ALA A 35 -8.02 1.87 1.05
C ALA A 35 -6.64 1.87 0.35
N GLY A 36 -6.23 3.02 -0.21
CA GLY A 36 -4.92 3.21 -0.83
C GLY A 36 -4.86 2.84 -2.32
N PHE A 37 -5.99 2.69 -2.99
CA PHE A 37 -6.03 2.44 -4.42
C PHE A 37 -5.94 3.73 -5.26
N VAL A 38 -5.45 3.56 -6.47
CA VAL A 38 -5.36 4.58 -7.53
C VAL A 38 -6.00 3.99 -8.78
N TYR A 39 -6.84 4.77 -9.45
CA TYR A 39 -7.37 4.39 -10.76
C TYR A 39 -6.35 4.74 -11.84
N TYR A 40 -5.95 3.73 -12.60
CA TYR A 40 -4.90 3.88 -13.62
C TYR A 40 -5.48 3.94 -15.06
N GLY A 41 -6.80 3.80 -15.21
CA GLY A 41 -7.49 3.85 -16.51
C GLY A 41 -7.06 2.76 -17.51
N LYS A 42 -7.21 3.10 -18.79
CA LYS A 42 -7.05 2.23 -19.98
C LYS A 42 -5.60 1.91 -20.36
N LEU A 43 -4.83 1.27 -19.49
CA LEU A 43 -3.44 0.93 -19.81
C LEU A 43 -3.13 -0.55 -19.61
N SER A 44 -2.66 -1.15 -20.71
CA SER A 44 -1.82 -2.35 -20.75
C SER A 44 -0.54 -2.04 -19.97
N VAL A 45 -0.40 -2.62 -18.78
CA VAL A 45 0.66 -2.25 -17.83
C VAL A 45 2.03 -2.70 -18.34
N VAL A 46 2.91 -1.76 -18.68
CA VAL A 46 4.37 -1.94 -18.58
C VAL A 46 4.83 -0.98 -17.49
N LEU A 47 5.03 -1.52 -16.28
CA LEU A 47 5.69 -0.78 -15.22
C LEU A 47 7.06 -1.37 -14.99
N CYS A 48 8.09 -0.54 -15.17
CA CYS A 48 9.23 -0.65 -14.28
C CYS A 48 10.21 0.54 -14.29
N PHE A 49 10.74 0.88 -13.11
CA PHE A 49 12.12 1.37 -13.00
C PHE A 49 12.88 0.86 -11.77
N THR A 50 12.44 -0.21 -11.10
CA THR A 50 13.25 -0.85 -10.03
C THR A 50 12.88 -2.31 -9.69
N TYR A 51 11.80 -2.86 -10.24
CA TYR A 51 11.50 -4.31 -10.27
C TYR A 51 11.88 -4.97 -11.63
N LEU A 52 12.97 -4.51 -12.27
CA LEU A 52 13.19 -4.65 -13.73
C LEU A 52 13.82 -5.97 -14.21
N LEU A 53 14.27 -6.89 -13.34
CA LEU A 53 15.15 -7.99 -13.80
C LEU A 53 14.70 -9.43 -13.51
N THR A 54 13.61 -9.68 -12.78
CA THR A 54 13.12 -11.06 -12.58
C THR A 54 11.91 -11.44 -13.44
N CYS A 55 11.19 -10.46 -14.01
CA CYS A 55 10.10 -10.74 -14.96
C CYS A 55 10.54 -10.66 -16.44
N PHE A 56 11.85 -10.56 -16.72
CA PHE A 56 12.38 -10.36 -18.07
C PHE A 56 12.31 -11.60 -18.99
N PHE A 57 11.87 -12.76 -18.50
CA PHE A 57 11.80 -13.99 -19.32
C PHE A 57 10.41 -14.39 -19.82
N LEU A 58 9.32 -13.66 -19.53
CA LEU A 58 7.97 -14.09 -19.93
C LEU A 58 7.18 -13.13 -20.83
N THR A 59 7.73 -11.97 -21.23
CA THR A 59 6.96 -10.97 -22.00
C THR A 59 7.40 -10.81 -23.45
N PHE A 60 7.67 -11.91 -24.16
CA PHE A 60 7.81 -11.88 -25.62
C PHE A 60 6.66 -12.53 -26.39
N ASN A 61 5.61 -13.04 -25.74
CA ASN A 61 4.39 -13.52 -26.42
C ASN A 61 3.16 -13.48 -25.50
N LEU A 62 2.71 -12.30 -25.06
CA LEU A 62 1.35 -12.17 -24.53
C LEU A 62 0.51 -11.33 -25.50
N PRO A 63 -0.56 -11.91 -26.08
CA PRO A 63 -1.45 -11.20 -26.99
C PRO A 63 -2.14 -10.06 -26.22
N PHE A 64 -2.41 -8.96 -26.92
CA PHE A 64 -3.20 -7.81 -26.45
C PHE A 64 -4.31 -8.26 -25.48
N LEU A 65 -4.09 -8.07 -24.18
CA LEU A 65 -5.15 -8.23 -23.18
C LEU A 65 -6.17 -7.10 -23.43
N PRO A 66 -7.48 -7.42 -23.50
CA PRO A 66 -8.51 -6.41 -23.67
C PRO A 66 -8.46 -5.41 -22.52
N ASP A 67 -8.60 -4.15 -22.89
CA ASP A 67 -8.69 -2.98 -22.02
C ASP A 67 -9.90 -3.12 -21.10
N VAL A 68 -9.66 -3.47 -19.83
CA VAL A 68 -10.71 -3.64 -18.82
C VAL A 68 -10.73 -2.42 -17.91
N ASP A 69 -11.76 -1.59 -18.08
CA ASP A 69 -11.97 -0.26 -17.48
C ASP A 69 -12.14 -0.23 -15.94
N ASN A 70 -11.82 -1.31 -15.21
CA ASN A 70 -12.13 -1.50 -13.78
C ASN A 70 -10.90 -1.83 -12.90
N LYS A 71 -9.69 -1.58 -13.39
CA LYS A 71 -8.44 -1.90 -12.68
C LYS A 71 -7.99 -0.78 -11.75
N VAL A 72 -7.56 -1.17 -10.55
CA VAL A 72 -6.92 -0.26 -9.60
C VAL A 72 -5.63 -0.85 -9.06
N ILE A 73 -4.71 0.03 -8.62
CA ILE A 73 -3.43 -0.37 -8.03
C ILE A 73 -3.22 0.31 -6.69
N CYS A 74 -2.71 -0.43 -5.69
CA CYS A 74 -2.35 0.17 -4.41
C CYS A 74 -1.06 1.00 -4.54
N TYR A 75 -1.09 2.26 -4.08
CA TYR A 75 0.08 3.14 -4.14
C TYR A 75 1.25 2.66 -3.25
N GLN A 76 0.95 1.87 -2.21
CA GLN A 76 1.90 1.43 -1.20
C GLN A 76 2.52 0.06 -1.50
N CYS A 77 1.71 -0.96 -1.78
CA CYS A 77 2.20 -2.32 -2.01
C CYS A 77 2.22 -2.74 -3.49
N GLY A 78 1.55 -1.98 -4.37
CA GLY A 78 1.49 -2.28 -5.80
C GLY A 78 0.55 -3.42 -6.17
N CYS A 79 -0.27 -3.94 -5.24
CA CYS A 79 -1.27 -4.93 -5.59
C CYS A 79 -2.24 -4.35 -6.63
N ILE A 80 -2.53 -5.15 -7.65
CA ILE A 80 -3.49 -4.79 -8.69
C ILE A 80 -4.75 -5.58 -8.44
N VAL A 81 -5.89 -4.88 -8.39
CA VAL A 81 -7.21 -5.48 -8.23
C VAL A 81 -8.06 -5.12 -9.44
N ASN A 82 -8.72 -6.13 -9.99
CA ASN A 82 -9.59 -6.09 -11.16
C ASN A 82 -10.83 -6.95 -10.91
N ASP A 83 -11.78 -6.91 -11.85
CA ASP A 83 -12.94 -7.82 -11.88
C ASP A 83 -13.76 -7.80 -10.58
N TRP A 84 -13.95 -6.60 -10.04
CA TRP A 84 -14.67 -6.36 -8.81
C TRP A 84 -16.11 -6.88 -8.84
N PHE A 85 -16.55 -7.50 -7.74
CA PHE A 85 -17.95 -7.84 -7.51
C PHE A 85 -18.76 -6.58 -7.14
N GLU A 86 -20.07 -6.60 -7.39
CA GLU A 86 -20.96 -5.50 -7.01
C GLU A 86 -20.89 -5.24 -5.50
N ASN A 87 -20.77 -3.96 -5.12
CA ASN A 87 -20.68 -3.51 -3.72
C ASN A 87 -19.52 -4.13 -2.92
N ALA A 88 -18.49 -4.62 -3.61
CA ALA A 88 -17.33 -5.18 -2.94
C ALA A 88 -16.62 -4.11 -2.07
N ASP A 89 -16.24 -4.51 -0.86
CA ASP A 89 -15.48 -3.68 0.07
C ASP A 89 -14.00 -3.61 -0.35
N PRO A 90 -13.47 -2.40 -0.70
CA PRO A 90 -12.07 -2.23 -1.05
C PRO A 90 -11.09 -2.65 0.02
N TRP A 91 -11.40 -2.44 1.31
CA TRP A 91 -10.53 -2.81 2.43
C TRP A 91 -10.44 -4.31 2.56
N LEU A 92 -11.58 -5.00 2.48
CA LEU A 92 -11.65 -6.46 2.57
C LEU A 92 -10.88 -7.10 1.41
N ILE A 93 -11.11 -6.64 0.18
CA ILE A 93 -10.38 -7.16 -0.99
C ILE A 93 -8.89 -6.86 -0.87
N HIS A 94 -8.51 -5.66 -0.42
CA HIS A 94 -7.09 -5.33 -0.22
C HIS A 94 -6.44 -6.25 0.83
N ALA A 95 -7.11 -6.48 1.97
CA ALA A 95 -6.61 -7.38 3.02
C ALA A 95 -6.44 -8.81 2.52
N GLN A 96 -7.35 -9.29 1.69
CA GLN A 96 -7.28 -10.63 1.12
C GLN A 96 -6.19 -10.75 0.04
N SER A 97 -6.04 -9.73 -0.80
CA SER A 97 -5.07 -9.74 -1.91
C SER A 97 -3.64 -9.39 -1.49
N SER A 98 -3.47 -8.53 -0.48
CA SER A 98 -2.16 -8.05 -0.01
C SER A 98 -2.17 -7.78 1.50
N PRO A 99 -2.25 -8.84 2.33
CA PRO A 99 -2.42 -8.70 3.78
C PRO A 99 -1.24 -8.04 4.48
N PHE A 100 -0.06 -8.03 3.85
CA PHE A 100 1.13 -7.42 4.42
C PHE A 100 1.34 -5.96 3.96
N CYS A 101 0.33 -5.36 3.32
CA CYS A 101 0.41 -3.98 2.88
C CYS A 101 0.58 -3.05 4.09
N PHE A 102 1.58 -2.18 4.02
CA PHE A 102 1.88 -1.27 5.13
C PHE A 102 0.85 -0.15 5.29
N HIS A 103 0.20 0.26 4.19
CA HIS A 103 -0.89 1.23 4.22
C HIS A 103 -2.11 0.63 4.91
N LEU A 104 -2.46 -0.60 4.51
CA LEU A 104 -3.52 -1.37 5.14
C LEU A 104 -3.24 -1.52 6.63
N TYR A 105 -2.03 -1.94 6.98
CA TYR A 105 -1.59 -2.04 8.37
C TYR A 105 -1.84 -0.75 9.14
N ILE A 106 -1.23 0.37 8.73
CA ILE A 106 -1.36 1.68 9.40
C ILE A 106 -2.83 2.12 9.55
N LYS A 107 -3.69 1.80 8.60
CA LYS A 107 -5.06 2.32 8.56
C LYS A 107 -6.09 1.42 9.22
N SER A 108 -5.82 0.12 9.35
CA SER A 108 -6.79 -0.88 9.80
C SER A 108 -6.30 -1.82 10.90
N GLY A 109 -4.99 -1.89 11.15
CA GLY A 109 -4.41 -2.75 12.18
C GLY A 109 -4.36 -4.24 11.81
N GLN A 110 -3.64 -5.02 12.63
CA GLN A 110 -3.44 -6.46 12.39
C GLN A 110 -4.73 -7.27 12.61
N ALA A 111 -5.55 -6.91 13.60
CA ALA A 111 -6.80 -7.62 13.90
C ALA A 111 -7.78 -7.62 12.72
N PHE A 112 -7.95 -6.46 12.05
CA PHE A 112 -8.73 -6.38 10.82
C PHE A 112 -8.18 -7.31 9.74
N ILE A 113 -6.87 -7.25 9.49
CA ILE A 113 -6.19 -8.06 8.46
C ILE A 113 -6.40 -9.55 8.71
N ASP A 114 -6.28 -10.00 9.97
CA ASP A 114 -6.46 -11.40 10.32
C ASP A 114 -7.91 -11.85 10.11
N SER A 115 -8.88 -11.07 10.60
CA SER A 115 -10.31 -11.36 10.41
C SER A 115 -10.73 -11.41 8.93
N ALA A 116 -10.20 -10.50 8.10
CA ALA A 116 -10.49 -10.41 6.67
C ALA A 116 -10.02 -11.66 5.88
N ARG A 117 -9.09 -12.42 6.45
CA ARG A 117 -8.48 -13.61 5.84
C ARG A 117 -9.06 -14.92 6.35
N GLU A 118 -9.87 -14.89 7.40
CA GLU A 118 -10.51 -16.11 7.93
C GLU A 118 -11.37 -16.79 6.84
N GLY A 119 -11.13 -18.08 6.62
CA GLY A 119 -11.95 -18.91 5.71
C GLY A 119 -11.58 -18.86 4.22
N ARG A 120 -10.47 -18.23 3.80
CA ARG A 120 -9.94 -18.37 2.42
C ARG A 120 -8.65 -19.18 2.35
N GLU A 121 -8.58 -20.10 1.38
CA GLU A 121 -7.32 -20.64 0.88
C GLU A 121 -6.48 -19.51 0.28
N PRO A 122 -5.14 -19.47 0.50
CA PRO A 122 -4.29 -18.40 -0.01
C PRO A 122 -4.32 -18.40 -1.54
N PHE A 123 -4.97 -17.40 -2.14
CA PHE A 123 -4.94 -17.19 -3.59
C PHE A 123 -3.56 -16.61 -3.96
N ILE A 124 -2.61 -17.49 -4.27
CA ILE A 124 -1.26 -17.12 -4.72
C ILE A 124 -1.26 -17.05 -6.24
N GLU A 125 -1.59 -15.90 -6.82
CA GLU A 125 -1.21 -15.60 -8.21
C GLU A 125 -0.52 -14.24 -8.39
N GLN A 126 -0.28 -13.48 -7.32
CA GLN A 126 0.57 -12.29 -7.40
C GLN A 126 1.87 -12.50 -6.64
N PRO A 127 3.03 -12.16 -7.23
CA PRO A 127 4.28 -12.15 -6.48
C PRO A 127 4.13 -11.13 -5.35
N VAL A 128 3.94 -11.60 -4.12
CA VAL A 128 4.10 -10.76 -2.94
C VAL A 128 5.54 -10.28 -2.95
N LEU A 129 5.75 -9.05 -3.44
CA LEU A 129 7.07 -8.40 -3.53
C LEU A 129 7.78 -8.34 -2.16
N PHE A 130 7.04 -8.63 -1.09
CA PHE A 130 7.52 -8.72 0.26
C PHE A 130 6.89 -9.95 0.93
N ALA A 131 7.65 -11.02 1.11
CA ALA A 131 7.26 -12.17 1.94
C ALA A 131 6.80 -11.72 3.34
N PRO A 132 5.89 -12.45 4.02
CA PRO A 132 5.60 -12.22 5.43
C PRO A 132 6.90 -12.22 6.22
N ASN A 133 7.27 -11.08 6.79
CA ASN A 133 8.31 -11.01 7.79
C ASN A 133 7.66 -10.46 9.05
N ALA A 134 7.75 -11.22 10.15
CA ALA A 134 7.17 -10.86 11.44
C ALA A 134 7.72 -9.51 11.95
N ASP A 135 8.95 -9.15 11.56
CA ASP A 135 9.56 -7.87 11.96
C ASP A 135 9.01 -6.66 11.19
N ARG A 136 8.14 -6.85 10.19
CA ARG A 136 7.77 -5.79 9.24
C ARG A 136 7.24 -4.56 9.98
N TYR A 137 6.39 -4.77 10.98
CA TYR A 137 5.77 -3.68 11.71
C TYR A 137 6.52 -3.27 12.98
N THR A 138 7.71 -3.84 13.20
CA THR A 138 8.57 -3.51 14.34
C THR A 138 9.44 -2.30 14.05
N CYS A 139 9.61 -1.43 15.05
CA CYS A 139 10.49 -0.27 15.07
C CYS A 139 11.90 -0.69 14.64
N LYS A 140 12.48 0.06 13.70
CA LYS A 140 13.81 -0.20 13.13
C LYS A 140 14.94 0.50 13.88
N ILE A 141 14.62 1.12 15.02
CA ILE A 141 15.58 1.75 15.93
C ILE A 141 15.78 0.85 17.15
N CYS A 142 14.72 0.52 17.89
CA CYS A 142 14.81 -0.36 19.06
C CYS A 142 14.62 -1.84 18.76
N PHE A 143 14.02 -2.22 17.62
CA PHE A 143 13.70 -3.61 17.28
C PHE A 143 12.77 -4.34 18.27
N GLU A 144 12.12 -3.58 19.17
CA GLU A 144 11.22 -4.11 20.20
C GLU A 144 9.78 -3.64 19.96
N ASN A 145 9.57 -2.33 20.02
CA ASN A 145 8.23 -1.74 19.94
C ASN A 145 7.70 -1.71 18.50
N GLU A 146 6.40 -1.61 18.36
CA GLU A 146 5.74 -1.45 17.07
C GLU A 146 5.93 -0.05 16.48
N ILE A 147 6.02 0.04 15.15
CA ILE A 147 6.04 1.31 14.43
C ILE A 147 4.73 2.04 14.72
N SER A 148 4.84 3.26 15.25
CA SER A 148 3.70 4.08 15.68
C SER A 148 3.86 5.56 15.31
N THR A 149 4.85 5.90 14.48
CA THR A 149 5.04 7.25 13.95
C THR A 149 5.32 7.28 12.45
N VAL A 150 4.90 8.37 11.81
CA VAL A 150 5.20 8.70 10.42
C VAL A 150 5.95 10.02 10.36
N PHE A 151 7.07 10.04 9.67
CA PHE A 151 7.93 11.21 9.46
C PHE A 151 7.43 12.05 8.28
N CYS A 152 7.06 13.30 8.53
CA CYS A 152 6.62 14.25 7.51
C CYS A 152 7.78 15.13 7.03
N PRO A 153 7.96 15.36 5.71
CA PRO A 153 7.07 15.01 4.60
C PRO A 153 7.48 13.74 3.84
N CYS A 154 8.44 12.97 4.34
CA CYS A 154 8.97 11.81 3.60
C CYS A 154 8.09 10.55 3.68
N ASN A 155 7.09 10.55 4.57
CA ASN A 155 6.17 9.46 4.84
C ASN A 155 6.85 8.13 5.22
N HIS A 156 8.08 8.20 5.74
CA HIS A 156 8.72 7.03 6.32
C HIS A 156 8.12 6.75 7.69
N ALA A 157 7.75 5.51 7.93
CA ALA A 157 7.32 5.05 9.23
C ALA A 157 8.25 3.90 9.61
N ILE A 158 9.26 4.21 10.41
CA ILE A 158 10.34 3.27 10.74
C ILE A 158 10.59 3.18 12.25
N ALA A 159 9.88 3.99 13.06
CA ALA A 159 10.14 4.14 14.48
C ALA A 159 8.85 3.99 15.29
N CYS A 160 9.00 3.53 16.54
CA CYS A 160 7.97 3.71 17.55
C CYS A 160 7.99 5.17 18.05
N TYR A 161 6.96 5.54 18.80
CA TYR A 161 6.84 6.88 19.38
C TYR A 161 8.03 7.24 20.28
N GLU A 162 8.44 6.32 21.15
CA GLU A 162 9.53 6.51 22.11
C GLU A 162 10.85 6.80 21.38
N CYS A 163 11.22 5.96 20.40
CA CYS A 163 12.43 6.20 19.61
C CYS A 163 12.35 7.48 18.76
N SER A 164 11.16 7.87 18.30
CA SER A 164 11.01 9.09 17.52
C SER A 164 11.14 10.36 18.36
N ALA A 165 10.75 10.31 19.65
CA ALA A 165 10.85 11.44 20.57
C ALA A 165 12.28 11.73 21.00
N GLU A 166 13.15 10.70 21.02
CA GLU A 166 14.57 10.82 21.34
C GLU A 166 15.45 11.22 20.13
N LEU A 167 14.85 11.44 18.94
CA LEU A 167 15.61 11.89 17.78
C LEU A 167 16.11 13.32 17.99
N THR A 168 17.42 13.48 18.08
CA THR A 168 18.07 14.81 18.17
C THR A 168 18.30 15.45 16.82
N ASP A 169 18.30 14.67 15.73
CA ASP A 169 18.44 15.17 14.37
C ASP A 169 17.05 15.60 13.84
N GLU A 170 16.99 16.80 13.26
CA GLU A 170 15.80 17.28 12.55
C GLU A 170 15.60 16.60 11.20
N ASN A 171 16.38 15.56 10.86
CA ASN A 171 16.26 14.79 9.64
C ASN A 171 15.68 13.38 9.87
N CYS A 172 14.95 12.88 8.87
CA CYS A 172 14.47 11.51 8.84
C CYS A 172 15.65 10.52 8.95
N PRO A 173 15.64 9.56 9.90
CA PRO A 173 16.75 8.62 10.08
C PRO A 173 16.99 7.71 8.86
N TRP A 174 15.99 7.59 7.99
CA TRP A 174 16.06 6.77 6.78
C TRP A 174 16.67 7.52 5.58
N PHE A 175 16.07 8.66 5.23
CA PHE A 175 16.32 9.36 3.97
C PHE A 175 17.02 10.70 4.14
N ARG A 176 17.35 11.08 5.39
CA ARG A 176 18.03 12.32 5.76
C ARG A 176 17.40 13.59 5.19
N ARG A 177 16.08 13.57 4.98
CA ARG A 177 15.29 14.75 4.63
C ARG A 177 14.85 15.44 5.91
N LYS A 178 14.96 16.77 5.95
CA LYS A 178 14.46 17.60 7.05
C LYS A 178 12.99 17.31 7.34
N LEU A 179 12.71 17.05 8.61
CA LEU A 179 11.40 16.78 9.15
C LEU A 179 10.69 18.10 9.37
N CYS A 180 9.44 18.15 8.94
CA CYS A 180 8.52 19.21 9.32
C CYS A 180 7.72 18.80 10.56
N ASP A 181 7.41 17.51 10.68
CA ASP A 181 6.56 16.99 11.74
C ASP A 181 6.78 15.48 11.93
N VAL A 182 6.40 14.96 13.11
CA VAL A 182 6.34 13.54 13.44
C VAL A 182 4.92 13.22 13.91
N ILE A 183 4.19 12.50 13.07
CA ILE A 183 2.79 12.17 13.34
C ILE A 183 2.75 10.84 14.07
N ARG A 184 2.25 10.83 15.31
CA ARG A 184 1.93 9.59 16.03
C ARG A 184 0.59 9.05 15.54
N PHE A 185 0.55 7.76 15.25
CA PHE A 185 -0.69 7.03 15.02
C PHE A 185 -0.87 5.94 16.07
N ARG A 186 -2.13 5.55 16.29
CA ARG A 186 -2.51 4.39 17.09
C ARG A 186 -3.59 3.64 16.34
N PHE A 187 -3.58 2.33 16.48
CA PHE A 187 -4.68 1.47 16.07
C PHE A 187 -5.81 1.65 17.08
N PHE A 188 -7.04 1.80 16.57
CA PHE A 188 -8.23 1.67 17.38
C PHE A 188 -8.56 0.18 17.35
N ASP A 189 -8.19 -0.53 18.41
CA ASP A 189 -8.66 -1.89 18.67
C ASP A 189 -10.09 -1.85 19.22
#